data_AF-A0A9D5CJ40-F1
#
_entry.id   AF-A0A9D5CJ40-F1
#
_cell.length_a   1.000
_cell.length_b   1.000
_cell.length_c   1.000
_cell.angle_alpha   90.00
_cell.angle_beta   90.00
_cell.angle_gamma   90.00
#
_symmetry.space_group_name_H-M   'P 1'
#
loop_
_entity.id
_entity.type
_entity.pdbx_description
1 polymer ?
#
loop_
_entity_poly.entity_id
_entity_poly.type
_entity_poly.pdbx_seq_one_letter_code
_entity_poly.pdbx_strand_id
1 'polypeptide(L)'
;METTATAPATCPQLCRTSTCPAWLQAALADIEQRVNEVALTQPGTEESDTFADRAEFYYEKRPKLVSLLHDLHHRYVHLADRYSQSLLRRPHSPSPSNSPPDSPTSSAAESSLSFQPNLNPNQNSNPNPNPNPIAADLDFLIAELVIAGVEKEILVSEISESDRYRIEADRRMELQRSLVEVLESEREVLAGENARLGFRAAAAEAEARGWRERWGGCGGERGSWRGRW
;
A
#
# COMPACT_ATOMS: atom_id res chain seq x y z
N MET A 1 -19.78 -11.55 -59.00
CA MET A 1 -18.62 -10.91 -58.35
C MET A 1 -19.13 -10.29 -57.06
N GLU A 2 -18.89 -11.00 -55.96
CA GLU A 2 -19.13 -10.54 -54.59
C GLU A 2 -18.17 -9.40 -54.24
N THR A 3 -18.63 -8.45 -53.42
CA THR A 3 -17.82 -7.79 -52.38
C THR A 3 -18.75 -7.16 -51.33
N THR A 4 -19.09 -8.00 -50.36
CA THR A 4 -19.02 -7.81 -48.91
C THR A 4 -19.08 -6.40 -48.33
N ALA A 5 -20.14 -6.16 -47.56
CA ALA A 5 -20.26 -5.07 -46.60
C ALA A 5 -19.43 -5.34 -45.34
N THR A 6 -18.62 -4.37 -44.91
CA THR A 6 -17.93 -4.40 -43.61
C THR A 6 -18.65 -3.47 -42.65
N ALA A 7 -19.35 -4.05 -41.67
CA ALA A 7 -19.97 -3.35 -40.55
C ALA A 7 -18.93 -3.02 -39.46
N PRO A 8 -19.11 -1.95 -38.68
CA PRO A 8 -18.21 -1.60 -37.57
C PRO A 8 -18.36 -2.59 -36.41
N ALA A 9 -17.23 -2.88 -35.77
CA ALA A 9 -17.12 -3.77 -34.62
C ALA A 9 -17.95 -3.27 -33.43
N THR A 10 -18.98 -4.02 -33.08
CA THR A 10 -19.78 -3.85 -31.86
C THR A 10 -19.07 -4.52 -30.70
N CYS A 11 -18.71 -3.74 -29.68
CA CYS A 11 -18.21 -4.24 -28.39
C CYS A 11 -19.22 -5.23 -27.76
N PRO A 12 -18.76 -6.31 -27.10
CA PRO A 12 -19.66 -7.26 -26.47
C PRO A 12 -20.39 -6.58 -25.31
N GLN A 13 -21.70 -6.42 -25.45
CA GLN A 13 -22.61 -6.00 -24.39
C GLN A 13 -22.62 -7.05 -23.27
N LEU A 14 -21.69 -6.95 -22.33
CA LEU A 14 -21.88 -7.59 -21.04
C LEU A 14 -23.06 -6.89 -20.34
N CYS A 15 -23.99 -7.70 -19.83
CA CYS A 15 -25.14 -7.29 -19.02
C CYS A 15 -26.39 -6.81 -19.79
N ARG A 16 -26.93 -7.66 -20.66
CA ARG A 16 -28.38 -7.68 -20.93
C ARG A 16 -29.06 -8.83 -20.19
N THR A 17 -29.11 -8.76 -18.86
CA THR A 17 -30.10 -9.52 -18.07
C THR A 17 -30.79 -8.54 -17.13
N SER A 18 -32.12 -8.62 -17.10
CA SER A 18 -33.08 -7.63 -16.60
C SER A 18 -33.11 -7.42 -15.08
N THR A 19 -31.98 -7.58 -14.37
CA THR A 19 -31.93 -7.50 -12.89
C THR A 19 -30.71 -6.73 -12.37
N CYS A 20 -29.95 -6.01 -13.20
CA CYS A 20 -28.85 -5.18 -12.70
C CYS A 20 -29.41 -3.83 -12.18
N PRO A 21 -29.23 -3.48 -10.89
CA PRO A 21 -29.74 -2.22 -10.34
C PRO A 21 -29.14 -1.00 -11.06
N ALA A 22 -29.94 0.04 -11.31
CA ALA A 22 -29.50 1.25 -12.02
C ALA A 22 -28.27 1.92 -11.36
N TRP A 23 -28.12 1.83 -10.04
CA TRP A 23 -26.95 2.35 -9.32
C TRP A 23 -25.67 1.59 -9.65
N LEU A 24 -25.76 0.27 -9.89
CA LEU A 24 -24.61 -0.56 -10.22
C LEU A 24 -24.18 -0.29 -11.67
N GLN A 25 -25.13 -0.16 -12.58
CA GLN A 25 -24.86 0.18 -13.97
C GLN A 25 -24.20 1.55 -14.11
N ALA A 26 -24.67 2.57 -13.37
CA ALA A 26 -24.05 3.89 -13.34
C ALA A 26 -22.62 3.86 -12.77
N ALA A 27 -22.39 3.07 -11.72
CA ALA A 27 -21.06 2.95 -11.10
C ALA A 27 -20.06 2.21 -12.01
N LEU A 28 -20.51 1.17 -12.72
CA LEU A 28 -19.69 0.47 -13.70
C LEU A 28 -19.33 1.38 -14.88
N ALA A 29 -20.28 2.20 -15.37
CA ALA A 29 -20.01 3.18 -16.41
C ALA A 29 -18.97 4.25 -16.00
N ASP A 30 -19.02 4.75 -14.76
CA ASP A 30 -18.00 5.68 -14.23
C ASP A 30 -16.62 5.02 -14.10
N ILE A 31 -16.58 3.74 -13.70
CA ILE A 31 -15.34 2.96 -13.68
C ILE A 31 -14.77 2.78 -15.09
N GLU A 32 -15.60 2.37 -16.05
CA GLU A 32 -15.20 2.21 -17.46
C GLU A 32 -14.70 3.52 -18.07
N GLN A 33 -15.36 4.64 -17.78
CA GLN A 33 -14.92 5.97 -18.22
C GLN A 33 -13.51 6.29 -17.70
N ARG A 34 -13.24 6.06 -16.41
CA ARG A 34 -11.93 6.35 -15.79
C ARG A 34 -10.82 5.46 -16.32
N VAL A 35 -11.13 4.18 -16.58
CA VAL A 35 -10.18 3.26 -17.21
C VAL A 35 -9.86 3.73 -18.63
N ASN A 36 -10.87 4.14 -19.40
CA ASN A 36 -10.69 4.67 -20.75
C ASN A 36 -9.92 5.99 -20.76
N GLU A 37 -10.19 6.91 -19.83
CA GLU A 37 -9.45 8.17 -19.71
C GLU A 37 -7.94 7.93 -19.54
N VAL A 38 -7.54 6.94 -18.75
CA VAL A 38 -6.11 6.61 -18.57
C VAL A 38 -5.55 5.82 -19.75
N ALA A 39 -6.31 4.86 -20.30
CA ALA A 39 -5.90 4.09 -21.47
C ALA A 39 -5.68 4.98 -22.71
N LEU A 40 -6.52 6.01 -22.91
CA LEU A 40 -6.40 6.98 -24.00
C LEU A 40 -5.26 7.99 -23.79
N THR A 41 -4.75 8.11 -22.55
CA THR A 41 -3.55 8.93 -22.26
C THR A 41 -2.23 8.19 -22.42
N GLN A 42 -2.26 6.94 -22.92
CA GLN A 42 -1.09 6.35 -23.58
C GLN A 42 -1.00 6.92 -25.00
N PRO A 43 -0.14 7.92 -25.28
CA PRO A 43 0.22 8.21 -26.65
C PRO A 43 0.86 6.94 -27.23
N GLY A 44 0.48 6.62 -28.46
CA GLY A 44 1.15 5.61 -29.26
C GLY A 44 2.65 5.80 -29.20
N THR A 45 3.34 4.67 -29.17
CA THR A 45 4.78 4.42 -29.09
C THR A 45 5.65 5.08 -30.17
N GLU A 46 5.23 6.19 -30.78
CA GLU A 46 5.75 6.68 -32.05
C GLU A 46 6.55 8.00 -31.98
N GLU A 47 6.64 8.68 -30.83
CA GLU A 47 7.34 9.99 -30.73
C GLU A 47 8.62 9.98 -29.86
N SER A 48 9.02 8.84 -29.29
CA SER A 48 10.16 8.76 -28.35
C SER A 48 11.13 7.66 -28.78
N ASP A 49 12.00 7.96 -29.74
CA ASP A 49 12.93 7.00 -30.34
C ASP A 49 14.09 6.55 -29.39
N THR A 50 14.23 7.15 -28.20
CA THR A 50 15.30 6.83 -27.24
C THR A 50 14.80 6.03 -26.02
N PHE A 51 15.64 5.13 -25.50
CA PHE A 51 15.36 4.40 -24.25
C PHE A 51 15.18 5.32 -23.03
N ALA A 52 15.99 6.39 -22.93
CA ALA A 52 15.93 7.34 -21.83
C ALA A 52 14.56 8.05 -21.77
N ASP A 53 14.09 8.57 -22.91
CA ASP A 53 12.81 9.27 -23.04
C ASP A 53 11.62 8.34 -22.70
N ARG A 54 11.68 7.06 -23.13
CA ARG A 54 10.68 6.05 -22.73
C ARG A 54 10.69 5.77 -21.23
N ALA A 55 11.86 5.72 -20.61
CA ALA A 55 11.98 5.50 -19.17
C ALA A 55 11.45 6.71 -18.38
N GLU A 56 11.80 7.93 -18.79
CA GLU A 56 11.31 9.17 -18.17
C GLU A 56 9.78 9.25 -18.23
N PHE A 57 9.20 9.07 -19.42
CA PHE A 57 7.75 9.03 -19.59
C PHE A 57 7.09 7.94 -18.73
N TYR A 58 7.67 6.74 -18.67
CA TYR A 58 7.15 5.66 -17.83
C TYR A 58 7.11 6.05 -16.35
N TYR A 59 8.21 6.60 -15.81
CA TYR A 59 8.27 6.96 -14.39
C TYR A 59 7.36 8.14 -14.04
N GLU A 60 7.10 9.06 -14.96
CA GLU A 60 6.11 10.14 -14.78
C GLU A 60 4.66 9.64 -14.78
N LYS A 61 4.33 8.65 -15.62
CA LYS A 61 2.95 8.11 -15.71
C LYS A 61 2.63 7.11 -14.61
N ARG A 62 3.65 6.39 -14.12
CA ARG A 62 3.52 5.39 -13.06
C ARG A 62 2.69 5.83 -11.83
N PRO A 63 2.91 7.01 -11.21
CA PRO A 63 2.11 7.42 -10.05
C PRO A 63 0.62 7.59 -10.37
N LYS A 64 0.28 8.09 -11.56
CA LYS A 64 -1.13 8.26 -12.00
C LYS A 64 -1.80 6.90 -12.19
N LEU A 65 -1.09 5.94 -12.76
CA LEU A 65 -1.57 4.57 -12.95
C LEU A 65 -1.78 3.85 -11.60
N VAL A 66 -0.83 3.99 -10.67
CA VAL A 66 -0.93 3.41 -9.32
C VAL A 66 -2.11 3.99 -8.55
N SER A 67 -2.30 5.31 -8.60
CA SER A 67 -3.46 5.96 -7.96
C SER A 67 -4.78 5.46 -8.55
N LEU A 68 -4.87 5.32 -9.87
CA LEU A 68 -6.08 4.78 -10.50
C LEU A 68 -6.35 3.34 -10.06
N LEU A 69 -5.35 2.46 -10.06
CA LEU A 69 -5.52 1.07 -9.63
C LEU A 69 -6.03 0.96 -8.19
N HIS A 70 -5.50 1.78 -7.30
CA HIS A 70 -5.96 1.86 -5.92
C HIS A 70 -7.44 2.29 -5.86
N ASP A 71 -7.81 3.35 -6.57
CA ASP A 71 -9.19 3.85 -6.61
C ASP A 71 -10.17 2.82 -7.20
N LEU A 72 -9.77 2.14 -8.28
CA LEU A 72 -10.55 1.07 -8.90
C LEU A 72 -10.77 -0.10 -7.95
N HIS A 73 -9.72 -0.52 -7.24
CA HIS A 73 -9.81 -1.58 -6.24
C HIS A 73 -10.79 -1.21 -5.12
N HIS A 74 -10.67 0.01 -4.55
CA HIS A 74 -11.57 0.46 -3.48
C HIS A 74 -13.03 0.52 -3.93
N ARG A 75 -13.27 1.03 -5.15
CA ARG A 75 -14.61 1.09 -5.73
C ARG A 75 -15.16 -0.31 -5.99
N TYR A 76 -14.35 -1.22 -6.52
CA TYR A 76 -14.76 -2.60 -6.74
C TYR A 76 -15.19 -3.27 -5.44
N VAL A 77 -14.37 -3.20 -4.39
CA VAL A 77 -14.70 -3.75 -3.06
C VAL A 77 -15.98 -3.14 -2.51
N HIS A 78 -16.14 -1.82 -2.60
CA HIS A 78 -17.34 -1.12 -2.14
C HIS A 78 -18.60 -1.52 -2.93
N LEU A 79 -18.50 -1.67 -4.25
CA LEU A 79 -19.61 -2.10 -5.10
C LEU A 79 -20.00 -3.56 -4.83
N ALA A 80 -19.00 -4.44 -4.63
CA ALA A 80 -19.23 -5.84 -4.28
C ALA A 80 -19.94 -5.98 -2.92
N ASP A 81 -19.51 -5.23 -1.91
CA ASP A 81 -20.15 -5.18 -0.59
C ASP A 81 -21.58 -4.63 -0.66
N ARG A 82 -21.79 -3.52 -1.37
CA ARG A 82 -23.14 -2.97 -1.54
C ARG A 82 -24.05 -3.93 -2.32
N TYR A 83 -23.52 -4.63 -3.32
CA TYR A 83 -24.28 -5.60 -4.10
C TYR A 83 -24.66 -6.82 -3.25
N SER A 84 -23.73 -7.37 -2.46
CA SER A 84 -24.02 -8.47 -1.53
C SER A 84 -25.09 -8.09 -0.51
N GLN A 85 -25.02 -6.89 0.05
CA GLN A 85 -26.04 -6.35 0.95
C GLN A 85 -27.40 -6.17 0.26
N SER A 86 -27.42 -5.77 -1.02
CA SER A 86 -28.65 -5.61 -1.78
C SER A 86 -29.36 -6.93 -2.09
N LEU A 87 -28.59 -8.01 -2.25
CA LEU A 87 -29.14 -9.37 -2.38
C LEU A 87 -29.74 -9.86 -1.05
N LEU A 88 -29.09 -9.55 0.08
CA LEU A 88 -29.58 -9.88 1.41
C LEU A 88 -30.83 -9.08 1.83
N ARG A 89 -30.94 -7.84 1.36
CA ARG A 89 -32.04 -6.92 1.68
C ARG A 89 -33.28 -7.08 0.81
N ARG A 90 -33.36 -8.06 -0.09
CA ARG A 90 -34.58 -8.36 -0.86
C ARG A 90 -35.55 -9.15 0.04
N PRO A 91 -36.54 -8.52 0.70
CA PRO A 91 -37.40 -9.23 1.63
C PRO A 91 -38.59 -9.78 0.82
N HIS A 92 -38.82 -11.09 0.89
CA HIS A 92 -40.19 -11.58 0.81
C HIS A 92 -41.01 -10.78 1.84
N SER A 93 -42.01 -10.03 1.40
CA SER A 93 -42.88 -9.25 2.28
C SER A 93 -43.83 -10.18 3.05
N PRO A 94 -43.86 -10.15 4.39
CA PRO A 94 -45.05 -10.50 5.15
C PRO A 94 -45.68 -9.22 5.69
N SER A 95 -46.99 -9.11 5.50
CA SER A 95 -47.87 -8.02 5.94
C SER A 95 -47.75 -7.72 7.46
N PRO A 96 -47.95 -6.47 7.93
CA PRO A 96 -47.86 -6.14 9.34
C PRO A 96 -49.17 -6.47 10.07
N SER A 97 -49.09 -7.21 11.18
CA SER A 97 -50.17 -7.30 12.16
C SER A 97 -49.73 -6.71 13.49
N ASN A 98 -50.50 -5.74 13.93
CA ASN A 98 -50.39 -4.99 15.18
C ASN A 98 -50.50 -5.88 16.44
N SER A 99 -49.63 -5.66 17.43
CA SER A 99 -49.96 -5.48 18.86
C SER A 99 -48.71 -5.48 19.78
N PRO A 100 -48.56 -4.54 20.74
CA PRO A 100 -47.58 -4.57 21.84
C PRO A 100 -48.27 -4.85 23.22
N PRO A 101 -47.64 -4.73 24.41
CA PRO A 101 -46.22 -4.80 24.84
C PRO A 101 -45.99 -5.80 26.03
N ASP A 102 -44.74 -6.05 26.48
CA ASP A 102 -44.31 -5.85 27.89
C ASP A 102 -42.93 -6.47 28.27
N SER A 103 -42.07 -5.57 28.77
CA SER A 103 -40.96 -5.69 29.76
C SER A 103 -39.61 -6.37 29.48
N PRO A 104 -38.53 -5.91 30.16
CA PRO A 104 -37.14 -6.05 29.74
C PRO A 104 -36.39 -7.15 30.50
N THR A 105 -35.45 -7.83 29.84
CA THR A 105 -34.35 -8.52 30.53
C THR A 105 -33.12 -8.62 29.64
N SER A 106 -32.00 -8.59 30.32
CA SER A 106 -30.63 -8.46 29.88
C SER A 106 -30.04 -9.68 29.17
N SER A 107 -28.90 -9.40 28.54
CA SER A 107 -27.73 -10.27 28.35
C SER A 107 -27.56 -10.94 26.99
N ALA A 108 -26.41 -10.61 26.41
CA ALA A 108 -25.73 -11.35 25.37
C ALA A 108 -25.55 -12.82 25.77
N ALA A 109 -25.81 -13.71 24.81
CA ALA A 109 -25.02 -14.91 24.54
C ALA A 109 -25.58 -15.62 23.30
N GLU A 110 -24.66 -16.00 22.43
CA GLU A 110 -24.74 -17.13 21.50
C GLU A 110 -25.84 -17.14 20.43
N SER A 111 -25.45 -16.65 19.26
CA SER A 111 -26.07 -17.00 17.99
C SER A 111 -25.78 -18.48 17.68
N SER A 112 -26.65 -19.38 18.13
CA SER A 112 -26.73 -20.76 17.63
C SER A 112 -27.89 -20.83 16.63
N LEU A 113 -27.56 -20.74 15.33
CA LEU A 113 -28.51 -20.98 14.25
C LEU A 113 -28.68 -22.49 14.04
N SER A 114 -29.69 -23.08 14.69
CA SER A 114 -30.21 -24.39 14.29
C SER A 114 -31.18 -24.20 13.12
N PHE A 115 -30.77 -24.63 11.93
CA PHE A 115 -31.67 -24.76 10.78
C PHE A 115 -32.54 -26.01 10.98
N GLN A 116 -33.82 -25.84 11.32
CA GLN A 116 -34.84 -26.87 11.09
C GLN A 116 -35.50 -26.64 9.73
N PRO A 117 -35.41 -27.56 8.77
CA PRO A 117 -36.15 -27.46 7.52
C PRO A 117 -37.61 -27.88 7.78
N ASN A 118 -38.52 -26.91 7.68
CA ASN A 118 -39.96 -27.14 7.75
C ASN A 118 -40.42 -27.80 6.43
N LEU A 119 -40.65 -29.11 6.46
CA LEU A 119 -41.23 -29.86 5.34
C LEU A 119 -42.75 -29.67 5.34
N ASN A 120 -43.28 -28.89 4.39
CA ASN A 120 -44.72 -28.81 4.13
C ASN A 120 -45.03 -29.59 2.83
N PRO A 121 -45.88 -30.64 2.85
CA PRO A 121 -46.08 -31.51 1.70
C PRO A 121 -47.35 -31.12 0.94
N ASN A 122 -47.24 -30.27 -0.09
CA ASN A 122 -48.24 -30.29 -1.17
C ASN A 122 -47.81 -29.50 -2.41
N GLN A 123 -47.05 -30.12 -3.32
CA GLN A 123 -47.19 -29.84 -4.76
C GLN A 123 -46.90 -31.11 -5.56
N ASN A 124 -47.94 -31.55 -6.26
CA ASN A 124 -47.97 -32.73 -7.11
C ASN A 124 -47.67 -32.29 -8.55
N SER A 125 -46.46 -32.52 -9.04
CA SER A 125 -46.17 -32.60 -10.48
C SER A 125 -44.76 -33.17 -10.75
N ASN A 126 -44.74 -34.42 -11.23
CA ASN A 126 -43.67 -35.17 -11.92
C ASN A 126 -42.33 -35.44 -11.19
N PRO A 127 -41.99 -36.72 -10.94
CA PRO A 127 -40.66 -37.11 -10.45
C PRO A 127 -39.70 -37.43 -11.61
N ASN A 128 -38.43 -37.03 -11.43
CA ASN A 128 -37.17 -37.77 -11.69
C ASN A 128 -36.13 -37.01 -12.57
N PRO A 129 -34.81 -37.05 -12.30
CA PRO A 129 -34.10 -37.73 -11.21
C PRO A 129 -33.38 -36.83 -10.20
N ASN A 130 -33.21 -37.39 -9.01
CA ASN A 130 -32.41 -36.90 -7.89
C ASN A 130 -31.11 -36.18 -8.31
N PRO A 131 -30.83 -34.98 -7.77
CA PRO A 131 -29.44 -34.64 -7.49
C PRO A 131 -29.01 -35.56 -6.35
N ASN A 132 -28.08 -36.48 -6.62
CA ASN A 132 -27.48 -37.29 -5.55
C ASN A 132 -26.92 -36.33 -4.48
N PRO A 133 -27.38 -36.40 -3.22
CA PRO A 133 -26.91 -35.48 -2.17
C PRO A 133 -25.40 -35.60 -1.93
N ILE A 134 -24.82 -36.76 -2.26
CA ILE A 134 -23.38 -37.05 -2.20
C ILE A 134 -22.58 -36.23 -3.22
N ALA A 135 -23.16 -35.94 -4.40
CA ALA A 135 -22.47 -35.17 -5.44
C ALA A 135 -22.40 -33.67 -5.09
N ALA A 136 -23.45 -33.12 -4.49
CA ALA A 136 -23.47 -31.73 -4.04
C ALA A 136 -22.49 -31.48 -2.86
N ASP A 137 -22.36 -32.44 -1.94
CA ASP A 137 -21.36 -32.40 -0.85
C ASP A 137 -19.92 -32.46 -1.39
N LEU A 138 -19.69 -33.29 -2.40
CA LEU A 138 -18.38 -33.38 -3.06
C LEU A 138 -18.04 -32.09 -3.80
N ASP A 139 -18.99 -31.50 -4.52
CA ASP A 139 -18.80 -30.22 -5.20
C ASP A 139 -18.50 -29.08 -4.20
N PHE A 140 -19.13 -29.11 -3.02
CA PHE A 140 -18.84 -28.16 -1.94
C PHE A 140 -17.42 -28.34 -1.37
N LEU A 141 -17.00 -29.58 -1.10
CA LEU A 141 -15.64 -29.89 -0.66
C LEU A 141 -14.58 -29.52 -1.70
N ILE A 142 -14.87 -29.72 -2.98
CA ILE A 142 -13.99 -29.29 -4.09
C ILE A 142 -13.89 -27.77 -4.11
N ALA A 143 -15.00 -27.06 -3.98
CA ALA A 143 -15.00 -25.60 -3.92
C ALA A 143 -14.20 -25.08 -2.72
N GLU A 144 -14.37 -25.67 -1.53
CA GLU A 144 -13.63 -25.32 -0.33
C GLU A 144 -12.13 -25.57 -0.48
N LEU A 145 -11.73 -26.71 -1.07
CA LEU A 145 -10.33 -27.01 -1.35
C LEU A 145 -9.70 -26.02 -2.35
N VAL A 146 -10.45 -25.65 -3.39
CA VAL A 146 -10.00 -24.66 -4.39
C VAL A 146 -9.86 -23.28 -3.76
N ILE A 147 -10.84 -22.86 -2.96
CA ILE A 147 -10.79 -21.58 -2.23
C ILE A 147 -9.59 -21.56 -1.28
N ALA A 148 -9.44 -22.59 -0.44
CA ALA A 148 -8.32 -22.71 0.50
C ALA A 148 -6.95 -22.77 -0.22
N GLY A 149 -6.90 -23.40 -1.40
CA GLY A 149 -5.70 -23.45 -2.24
C GLY A 149 -5.30 -22.07 -2.76
N VAL A 150 -6.27 -21.31 -3.29
CA VAL A 150 -6.05 -19.95 -3.78
C VAL A 150 -5.69 -19.00 -2.64
N GLU A 151 -6.39 -19.08 -1.50
CA GLU A 151 -6.07 -18.28 -0.31
C GLU A 151 -4.64 -18.53 0.17
N LYS A 152 -4.21 -19.80 0.18
CA LYS A 152 -2.83 -20.16 0.53
C LYS A 152 -1.83 -19.55 -0.45
N GLU A 153 -2.07 -19.60 -1.76
CA GLU A 153 -1.15 -19.00 -2.74
C GLU A 153 -1.06 -17.49 -2.61
N ILE A 154 -2.19 -16.81 -2.34
CA ILE A 154 -2.22 -15.37 -2.06
C ILE A 154 -1.39 -15.04 -0.82
N LEU A 155 -1.61 -15.76 0.28
CA LEU A 155 -0.87 -15.55 1.52
C LEU A 155 0.63 -15.82 1.36
N VAL A 156 1.01 -16.85 0.60
CA VAL A 156 2.42 -17.13 0.30
C VAL A 156 3.05 -15.98 -0.49
N SER A 157 2.34 -15.43 -1.47
CA SER A 157 2.81 -14.26 -2.22
C SER A 157 2.98 -13.04 -1.30
N GLU A 158 1.99 -12.76 -0.44
CA GLU A 158 2.01 -11.62 0.48
C GLU A 158 3.14 -11.72 1.52
N ILE A 159 3.38 -12.92 2.05
CA ILE A 159 4.51 -13.21 2.94
C ILE A 159 5.82 -12.97 2.19
N SER A 160 5.94 -13.44 0.95
CA SER A 160 7.17 -13.26 0.16
C SER A 160 7.47 -11.79 -0.13
N GLU A 161 6.44 -10.97 -0.40
CA GLU A 161 6.61 -9.54 -0.60
C GLU A 161 7.01 -8.84 0.70
N SER A 162 6.34 -9.21 1.81
CA SER A 162 6.65 -8.71 3.14
C SER A 162 8.09 -9.03 3.55
N ASP A 163 8.56 -10.25 3.28
CA ASP A 163 9.94 -10.67 3.55
C ASP A 163 10.95 -9.85 2.74
N ARG A 164 10.65 -9.53 1.48
CA ARG A 164 11.52 -8.66 0.66
C ARG A 164 11.61 -7.25 1.24
N TYR A 165 10.50 -6.68 1.70
CA TYR A 165 10.53 -5.38 2.38
C TYR A 165 11.32 -5.42 3.68
N ARG A 166 11.19 -6.50 4.46
CA ARG A 166 11.96 -6.69 5.70
C ARG A 166 13.46 -6.77 5.43
N ILE A 167 13.88 -7.56 4.44
CA ILE A 167 15.30 -7.70 4.07
C ILE A 167 15.89 -6.34 3.66
N GLU A 168 15.16 -5.57 2.85
CA GLU A 168 15.60 -4.25 2.42
C GLU A 168 15.66 -3.25 3.59
N ALA A 169 14.71 -3.32 4.53
CA ALA A 169 14.74 -2.53 5.75
C ALA A 169 15.91 -2.90 6.67
N ASP A 170 16.19 -4.19 6.84
CA ASP A 170 17.32 -4.69 7.62
C ASP A 170 18.65 -4.22 7.04
N ARG A 171 18.81 -4.30 5.72
CA ARG A 171 19.99 -3.75 5.02
C ARG A 171 20.15 -2.25 5.25
N ARG A 172 19.07 -1.48 5.20
CA ARG A 172 19.10 -0.04 5.47
C ARG A 172 19.50 0.25 6.92
N MET A 173 18.94 -0.48 7.87
CA MET A 173 19.30 -0.34 9.28
C MET A 173 20.77 -0.67 9.51
N GLU A 174 21.29 -1.71 8.87
CA GLU A 174 22.71 -2.09 8.98
C GLU A 174 23.63 -1.01 8.40
N LEU A 175 23.32 -0.46 7.22
CA LEU A 175 24.07 0.64 6.63
C LEU A 175 24.02 1.90 7.51
N GLN A 176 22.86 2.23 8.07
CA GLN A 176 22.72 3.36 8.98
C GLN A 176 23.54 3.16 10.27
N ARG A 177 23.54 1.95 10.83
CA ARG A 177 24.38 1.61 12.00
C ARG A 177 25.87 1.75 11.69
N SER A 178 26.33 1.19 10.57
CA SER A 178 27.73 1.30 10.14
C SER A 178 28.14 2.76 9.90
N LEU A 179 27.27 3.58 9.30
CA LEU A 179 27.54 5.01 9.13
C LEU A 179 27.71 5.72 10.48
N VAL A 180 26.84 5.44 11.45
CA VAL A 180 26.95 6.01 12.80
C VAL A 180 28.27 5.60 13.44
N GLU A 181 28.66 4.32 13.36
CA GLU A 181 29.93 3.82 13.89
C GLU A 181 31.14 4.55 13.28
N VAL A 182 31.15 4.77 11.96
CA VAL A 182 32.20 5.53 11.27
C VAL A 182 32.25 6.96 11.78
N LEU A 183 31.12 7.65 11.84
CA LEU A 183 31.05 9.04 12.32
C LEU A 183 31.50 9.17 13.79
N GLU A 184 31.17 8.20 14.63
CA GLU A 184 31.63 8.15 16.01
C GLU A 184 33.15 7.96 16.09
N SER A 185 33.71 7.09 15.25
CA SER A 185 35.17 6.89 15.17
C SER A 185 35.91 8.14 14.68
N GLU A 186 35.38 8.85 13.68
CA GLU A 186 35.94 10.11 13.19
C GLU A 186 35.88 11.20 14.27
N ARG A 187 34.76 11.30 14.99
CA ARG A 187 34.61 12.22 16.12
C ARG A 187 35.67 11.98 17.19
N GLU A 188 35.93 10.72 17.52
CA GLU A 188 36.94 10.36 18.53
C GLU A 188 38.36 10.71 18.07
N VAL A 189 38.71 10.44 16.81
CA VAL A 189 40.01 10.82 16.24
C VAL A 189 40.19 12.33 16.27
N LEU A 190 39.20 13.09 15.80
CA LEU A 190 39.25 14.55 15.79
C LEU A 190 39.32 15.14 17.20
N ALA A 191 38.62 14.55 18.17
CA ALA A 191 38.73 14.95 19.57
C ALA A 191 40.15 14.74 20.11
N GLY A 192 40.79 13.61 19.78
CA GLY A 192 42.18 13.33 20.12
C GLY A 192 43.16 14.32 19.48
N GLU A 193 42.99 14.62 18.20
CA GLU A 193 43.81 15.60 17.50
C GLU A 193 43.64 17.01 18.06
N ASN A 194 42.41 17.44 18.33
CA ASN A 194 42.13 18.72 18.96
C ASN A 194 42.76 18.84 20.35
N ALA A 195 42.70 17.79 21.17
CA ALA A 195 43.41 17.77 22.45
C ALA A 195 44.93 17.94 22.25
N ARG A 196 45.52 17.21 21.29
CA ARG A 196 46.94 17.29 20.97
C ARG A 196 47.36 18.68 20.49
N LEU A 197 46.58 19.29 19.61
CA LEU A 197 46.80 20.66 19.15
C LEU A 197 46.64 21.67 20.29
N GLY A 198 45.65 21.46 21.17
CA GLY A 198 45.46 22.27 22.38
C GLY A 198 46.69 22.26 23.29
N PHE A 199 47.30 21.09 23.53
CA PHE A 199 48.55 21.01 24.31
C PHE A 199 49.71 21.75 23.62
N ARG A 200 49.85 21.63 22.30
CA ARG A 200 50.89 22.34 21.54
C ARG A 200 50.69 23.85 21.57
N ALA A 201 49.46 24.32 21.42
CA ALA A 201 49.11 25.73 21.52
C ALA A 201 49.42 26.27 22.93
N ALA A 202 49.00 25.56 23.98
CA ALA A 202 49.29 25.94 25.36
C ALA A 202 50.80 25.99 25.66
N ALA A 203 51.58 25.05 25.12
CA ALA A 203 53.03 25.06 25.24
C ALA A 203 53.65 26.28 24.54
N ALA A 204 53.24 26.55 23.30
CA ALA A 204 53.70 27.72 22.55
C ALA A 204 53.31 29.04 23.26
N GLU A 205 52.12 29.12 23.85
CA GLU A 205 51.68 30.26 24.66
C GLU A 205 52.52 30.42 25.95
N ALA A 206 52.88 29.31 26.61
CA ALA A 206 53.77 29.36 27.77
C ALA A 206 55.17 29.86 27.40
N GLU A 207 55.74 29.39 26.29
CA GLU A 207 57.01 29.90 25.77
C GLU A 207 56.92 31.40 25.41
N ALA A 208 55.87 31.81 24.70
CA ALA A 208 55.63 33.21 24.35
C ALA A 208 55.47 34.11 25.58
N ARG A 209 54.81 33.62 26.64
CA ARG A 209 54.75 34.31 27.94
C ARG A 209 56.13 34.43 28.58
N GLY A 210 56.91 33.35 28.61
CA GLY A 210 58.28 33.36 29.14
C GLY A 210 59.20 34.33 28.37
N TRP A 211 59.06 34.41 27.05
CA TRP A 211 59.75 35.41 26.25
C TRP A 211 59.29 36.83 26.59
N ARG A 212 57.98 37.07 26.71
CA ARG A 212 57.44 38.39 27.08
C ARG A 212 57.93 38.85 28.44
N GLU A 213 58.03 37.96 29.43
CA GLU A 213 58.58 38.28 30.75
C GLU A 213 60.08 38.56 30.68
N ARG A 214 60.85 37.71 30.00
CA ARG A 214 62.31 37.88 29.83
C ARG A 214 62.65 39.19 29.11
N TRP A 215 61.98 39.49 28.00
CA TRP A 215 62.24 40.69 27.19
C TRP A 215 61.54 41.94 27.75
N GLY A 216 60.39 41.80 28.39
CA GLY A 216 59.68 42.88 29.07
C GLY A 216 60.44 43.40 30.29
N GLY A 217 61.10 42.51 31.05
CA GLY A 217 62.02 42.87 32.12
C GLY A 217 63.27 43.61 31.64
N CYS A 218 63.84 43.21 30.49
CA CYS A 218 64.99 43.89 29.89
C CYS A 218 64.67 45.25 29.20
N GLY A 219 63.39 45.63 29.10
CA GLY A 219 62.97 46.89 28.49
C GLY A 219 63.11 48.13 29.39
N GLY A 220 63.26 47.94 30.71
CA GLY A 220 63.29 49.01 31.71
C GLY A 220 64.63 49.75 31.86
N GLU A 221 65.74 49.19 31.36
CA GLU A 221 67.09 49.78 31.54
C GLU A 221 67.67 50.40 30.26
N ARG A 222 66.86 50.66 29.22
CA ARG A 222 67.28 51.52 28.09
C ARG A 222 67.05 53.00 28.40
N GLY A 223 67.57 53.46 29.51
CA GLY A 223 67.71 54.87 29.85
C GLY A 223 69.18 55.25 29.92
N SER A 224 69.59 56.25 29.14
CA SER A 224 70.92 56.91 29.19
C SER A 224 72.07 56.26 28.41
N TRP A 225 71.93 56.24 27.08
CA TRP A 225 73.08 56.47 26.19
C TRP A 225 72.81 57.70 25.32
N ARG A 226 72.74 58.88 25.94
CA ARG A 226 72.90 60.15 25.23
C ARG A 226 74.19 60.81 25.69
N GLY A 227 75.09 61.05 24.75
CA GLY A 227 76.11 62.09 24.87
C GLY A 227 77.51 61.60 25.22
N ARG A 228 78.25 61.11 24.22
CA ARG A 228 79.68 61.42 24.09
C ARG A 228 80.11 61.25 22.63
N TRP A 229 79.81 62.27 21.83
CA TRP A 229 80.62 62.67 20.69
C TRP A 229 81.32 63.95 21.09
#